data_AF-A0A261FNA4-F1
#
_entry.id   AF-A0A261FNA4-F1
#
_cell.length_a   1.000
_cell.length_b   1.000
_cell.length_c   1.000
_cell.angle_alpha   90.00
_cell.angle_beta   90.00
_cell.angle_gamma   90.00
#
_symmetry.space_group_name_H-M   'P 1'
#
loop_
_entity.id
_entity.type
_entity.pdbx_description
1 polymer ?
#
loop_
_entity_poly.entity_id
_entity_poly.type
_entity_poly.pdbx_seq_one_letter_code
_entity_poly.pdbx_strand_id
1 'polypeptide(L)'
;MSENNEYYWQVESKVYGGQGYSTATREEYKAVAKALDQEASEFKKLASVWETEREQLDIRHVAATCREHTALPYTVLKVRCQEHADACRQISENLSLTAERLLRVLGLYSDAELIAKRLFNEVLQFATQVKPHYAAAAATALGVGGFLTNWVIEGKPNPWSVFTATYPIHEGLMSGLGSFIGRVPRGLGALTTDETNRSAGVLAQVTAPMKNLWQGNHLNVREVTTKADVVRSSQSVAESMDGLYRLANERLGKIDLDSGLDYATIAVQRYERADGTNAWLVTIPGTDGQPDSPFGWMQNLELMSPSERQSMEADSARMVIEAMRQAGIDKDEPVAMVGHSQGGIVAATIASNWADDYNIEHIVTAGSPIANHAIPKKTWVTSVEMDTEFIAALDGTPNPATPTWLTVQGTASRAPDATPSTINKDGSCTPGSTPIAGDAPYDAAPVKGGPSSEMEITHWLQYHQAAYQNATDEGSPAIQNHERHFQHVIQGELKETRYFEGRMSHRPANEPTCITPESGKDMPDIQPKVQK
;
A
#
# COMPACT_ATOMS: atom_id res chain seq x y z
N MET A 1 24.24 -15.11 -22.59
CA MET A 1 24.14 -13.67 -22.27
C MET A 1 22.65 -13.40 -22.10
N SER A 2 22.15 -13.34 -20.87
CA SER A 2 20.77 -12.93 -20.64
C SER A 2 20.70 -11.43 -20.86
N GLU A 3 19.93 -10.97 -21.83
CA GLU A 3 19.57 -9.55 -21.92
C GLU A 3 18.89 -9.16 -20.60
N ASN A 4 19.45 -8.17 -19.90
CA ASN A 4 18.81 -7.55 -18.76
C ASN A 4 17.62 -6.76 -19.30
N ASN A 5 16.45 -7.39 -19.43
CA ASN A 5 15.23 -6.64 -19.69
C ASN A 5 14.88 -5.87 -18.42
N GLU A 6 15.01 -4.55 -18.50
CA GLU A 6 14.49 -3.61 -17.50
C GLU A 6 13.02 -3.34 -17.83
N TYR A 7 12.14 -3.46 -16.82
CA TYR A 7 10.70 -3.29 -16.98
C TYR A 7 10.21 -2.09 -16.17
N TYR A 8 9.19 -1.40 -16.66
CA TYR A 8 8.43 -0.45 -15.87
C TYR A 8 7.36 -1.16 -15.05
N TRP A 9 7.01 -0.58 -13.90
CA TRP A 9 5.92 -1.07 -13.05
C TRP A 9 4.75 -0.11 -13.10
N GLN A 10 3.56 -0.67 -12.95
CA GLN A 10 2.31 0.07 -12.85
C GLN A 10 1.42 -0.54 -11.77
N VAL A 11 0.41 0.22 -11.35
CA VAL A 11 -0.56 -0.22 -10.34
C VAL A 11 -1.98 0.01 -10.85
N GLU A 12 -2.79 -1.03 -10.77
CA GLU A 12 -4.25 -0.94 -10.85
C GLU A 12 -4.83 -0.98 -9.44
N SER A 13 -5.91 -0.26 -9.21
CA SER A 13 -6.49 -0.10 -7.87
C SER A 13 -7.95 -0.51 -7.81
N LYS A 14 -8.37 -0.90 -6.62
CA LYS A 14 -9.76 -1.08 -6.25
C LYS A 14 -10.02 -0.30 -4.97
N VAL A 15 -11.23 0.23 -4.83
CA VAL A 15 -11.63 1.00 -3.68
C VAL A 15 -12.74 0.27 -2.92
N TYR A 16 -12.67 0.23 -1.59
CA TYR A 16 -13.75 -0.24 -0.74
C TYR A 16 -13.89 0.58 0.53
N GLY A 17 -15.06 0.52 1.16
CA GLY A 17 -15.41 1.44 2.23
C GLY A 17 -15.65 2.87 1.73
N GLY A 18 -15.69 3.81 2.67
CA GLY A 18 -16.07 5.19 2.44
C GLY A 18 -17.53 5.38 2.02
N GLN A 19 -17.97 6.63 2.01
CA GLN A 19 -19.29 6.97 1.50
C GLN A 19 -19.27 7.05 -0.03
N GLY A 20 -19.69 5.97 -0.70
CA GLY A 20 -19.85 5.93 -2.16
C GLY A 20 -21.24 6.37 -2.65
N TYR A 21 -21.62 5.95 -3.85
CA TYR A 21 -22.96 6.16 -4.41
C TYR A 21 -24.07 5.57 -3.54
N SER A 22 -25.28 6.16 -3.63
CA SER A 22 -26.48 5.62 -3.02
C SER A 22 -26.77 4.19 -3.49
N THR A 23 -27.45 3.37 -2.69
CA THR A 23 -27.80 2.00 -3.06
C THR A 23 -28.60 1.94 -4.37
N ALA A 24 -29.54 2.88 -4.58
CA ALA A 24 -30.33 2.95 -5.81
C ALA A 24 -29.44 3.19 -7.04
N THR A 25 -28.53 4.17 -6.94
CA THR A 25 -27.57 4.48 -8.00
C THR A 25 -26.62 3.31 -8.27
N ARG A 26 -26.17 2.59 -7.22
CA ARG A 26 -25.34 1.39 -7.39
C ARG A 26 -26.09 0.28 -8.15
N GLU A 27 -27.36 0.04 -7.85
CA GLU A 27 -28.17 -0.97 -8.55
C GLU A 27 -28.43 -0.59 -10.02
N GLU A 28 -28.65 0.69 -10.30
CA GLU A 28 -28.78 1.19 -11.68
C GLU A 28 -27.49 0.95 -12.49
N TYR A 29 -26.34 1.34 -11.96
CA TYR A 29 -25.07 1.12 -12.67
C TYR A 29 -24.69 -0.38 -12.76
N LYS A 30 -25.04 -1.22 -11.77
CA LYS A 30 -24.92 -2.68 -11.89
C LYS A 30 -25.75 -3.21 -13.05
N ALA A 31 -26.99 -2.74 -13.20
CA ALA A 31 -27.85 -3.14 -14.30
C ALA A 31 -27.25 -2.75 -15.66
N VAL A 32 -26.67 -1.54 -15.75
CA VAL A 32 -25.94 -1.09 -16.95
C VAL A 32 -24.72 -1.97 -17.23
N ALA A 33 -23.86 -2.23 -16.24
CA ALA A 33 -22.69 -3.09 -16.40
C ALA A 33 -23.09 -4.50 -16.88
N LYS A 34 -24.14 -5.07 -16.29
CA LYS A 34 -24.67 -6.37 -16.70
C LYS A 34 -25.20 -6.35 -18.13
N ALA A 35 -25.89 -5.29 -18.55
CA ALA A 35 -26.36 -5.16 -19.93
C ALA A 35 -25.19 -5.05 -20.91
N LEU A 36 -24.15 -4.30 -20.57
CA LEU A 36 -22.92 -4.20 -21.38
C LEU A 36 -22.23 -5.56 -21.54
N ASP A 37 -22.09 -6.33 -20.46
CA ASP A 37 -21.48 -7.67 -20.49
C ASP A 37 -22.32 -8.69 -21.30
N GLN A 38 -23.65 -8.58 -21.23
CA GLN A 38 -24.57 -9.36 -22.05
C GLN A 38 -24.41 -9.05 -23.53
N GLU A 39 -24.38 -7.76 -23.90
CA GLU A 39 -24.15 -7.34 -25.28
C GLU A 39 -22.75 -7.73 -25.77
N ALA A 40 -21.72 -7.62 -24.93
CA ALA A 40 -20.38 -8.11 -25.23
C ALA A 40 -20.41 -9.61 -25.60
N SER A 41 -21.11 -10.41 -24.81
CA SER A 41 -21.28 -11.85 -25.07
C SER A 41 -22.00 -12.15 -26.40
N GLU A 42 -22.98 -11.33 -26.79
CA GLU A 42 -23.65 -11.48 -28.10
C GLU A 42 -22.73 -11.12 -29.27
N PHE A 43 -21.95 -10.03 -29.16
CA PHE A 43 -20.94 -9.69 -30.17
C PHE A 43 -19.85 -10.75 -30.28
N LYS A 44 -19.44 -11.37 -29.17
CA LYS A 44 -18.50 -12.49 -29.18
C LYS A 44 -19.07 -13.70 -29.95
N LYS A 45 -20.36 -14.02 -29.76
CA LYS A 45 -21.04 -15.07 -30.53
C LYS A 45 -21.10 -14.72 -32.02
N LEU A 46 -21.42 -13.47 -32.37
CA LEU A 46 -21.44 -13.01 -33.77
C LEU A 46 -20.06 -13.12 -34.42
N ALA A 47 -18.97 -12.82 -33.70
CA ALA A 47 -17.62 -13.01 -34.19
C ALA A 47 -17.37 -14.49 -34.57
N SER A 48 -17.74 -15.43 -33.70
CA SER A 48 -17.62 -16.87 -33.97
C SER A 48 -18.49 -17.34 -35.15
N VAL A 49 -19.66 -16.73 -35.35
CA VAL A 49 -20.51 -17.01 -36.53
C VAL A 49 -19.80 -16.57 -37.81
N TRP A 50 -19.23 -15.38 -37.85
CA TRP A 50 -18.48 -14.89 -39.02
C TRP A 50 -17.23 -15.73 -39.34
N GLU A 51 -16.51 -16.18 -38.30
CA GLU A 51 -15.39 -17.12 -38.45
C GLU A 51 -15.85 -18.46 -39.04
N THR A 52 -16.96 -18.99 -38.55
CA THR A 52 -17.54 -20.24 -39.05
C THR A 52 -17.96 -20.11 -40.52
N GLU A 53 -18.59 -19.00 -40.91
CA GLU A 53 -18.96 -18.73 -42.30
C GLU A 53 -17.74 -18.60 -43.22
N ARG A 54 -16.65 -17.98 -42.73
CA ARG A 54 -15.37 -17.93 -43.45
C ARG A 54 -14.83 -19.34 -43.74
N GLU A 55 -14.88 -20.23 -42.76
CA GLU A 55 -14.46 -21.64 -42.93
C GLU A 55 -15.38 -22.40 -43.89
N GLN A 56 -16.69 -22.18 -43.85
CA GLN A 56 -17.62 -22.79 -44.81
C GLN A 56 -17.37 -22.32 -46.25
N LEU A 57 -16.97 -21.05 -46.44
CA LEU A 57 -16.57 -20.55 -47.76
C LEU A 57 -15.30 -21.25 -48.28
N ASP A 58 -14.35 -21.62 -47.41
CA ASP A 58 -13.19 -22.42 -47.80
C ASP A 58 -13.59 -23.81 -48.30
N ILE A 59 -14.53 -24.48 -47.62
CA ILE A 59 -15.04 -25.80 -48.04
C ILE A 59 -15.77 -25.72 -49.39
N ARG A 60 -16.61 -24.69 -49.58
CA ARG A 60 -17.42 -24.53 -50.81
C ARG A 60 -16.61 -24.07 -52.02
N HIS A 61 -15.50 -23.35 -51.81
CA HIS A 61 -14.58 -22.94 -52.88
C HIS A 61 -13.99 -24.15 -53.62
N VAL A 62 -13.69 -25.25 -52.90
CA VAL A 62 -13.11 -26.48 -53.47
C VAL A 62 -14.12 -27.26 -54.34
N ALA A 63 -15.43 -27.05 -54.15
CA ALA A 63 -16.50 -27.81 -54.82
C ALA A 63 -17.00 -27.21 -56.15
N ALA A 64 -16.63 -25.97 -56.50
CA ALA A 64 -17.21 -25.25 -57.64
C ALA A 64 -16.32 -25.31 -58.90
N THR A 65 -16.46 -26.36 -59.71
CA THR A 65 -15.86 -26.44 -61.06
C THR A 65 -16.94 -26.70 -62.11
N CYS A 66 -17.56 -25.64 -62.65
CA CYS A 66 -18.49 -25.71 -63.79
C CYS A 66 -18.28 -24.51 -64.73
N ARG A 67 -18.42 -24.73 -66.04
CA ARG A 67 -17.89 -23.87 -67.12
C ARG A 67 -18.77 -22.69 -67.57
N GLU A 68 -19.97 -22.50 -67.03
CA GLU A 68 -20.92 -21.48 -67.54
C GLU A 68 -21.47 -20.47 -66.51
N HIS A 69 -20.85 -20.34 -65.32
CA HIS A 69 -21.25 -19.34 -64.33
C HIS A 69 -20.11 -18.40 -63.94
N THR A 70 -20.44 -17.14 -63.66
CA THR A 70 -19.50 -16.19 -63.02
C THR A 70 -19.15 -16.72 -61.64
N ALA A 71 -17.86 -16.95 -61.38
CA ALA A 71 -17.40 -17.42 -60.09
C ALA A 71 -17.68 -16.36 -59.01
N LEU A 72 -18.28 -16.78 -57.89
CA LEU A 72 -18.43 -15.94 -56.72
C LEU A 72 -17.03 -15.50 -56.22
N PRO A 73 -16.81 -14.24 -55.84
CA PRO A 73 -15.48 -13.76 -55.41
C PRO A 73 -15.15 -14.23 -53.98
N TYR A 74 -14.91 -15.53 -53.81
CA TYR A 74 -14.66 -16.17 -52.50
C TYR A 74 -13.56 -15.49 -51.70
N THR A 75 -12.47 -15.07 -52.33
CA THR A 75 -11.36 -14.36 -51.64
C THR A 75 -11.84 -13.06 -50.99
N VAL A 76 -12.62 -12.26 -51.71
CA VAL A 76 -13.15 -10.98 -51.19
C VAL A 76 -14.17 -11.22 -50.08
N LEU A 77 -15.04 -12.22 -50.24
CA LEU A 77 -16.02 -12.59 -49.22
C LEU A 77 -15.35 -13.07 -47.93
N LYS A 78 -14.28 -13.87 -48.03
CA LYS A 78 -13.53 -14.34 -46.86
C LYS A 78 -12.87 -13.21 -46.10
N VAL A 79 -12.26 -12.26 -46.80
CA VAL A 79 -11.66 -11.07 -46.17
C VAL A 79 -12.74 -10.29 -45.42
N ARG A 80 -13.91 -10.07 -46.04
CA ARG A 80 -15.03 -9.38 -45.37
C ARG A 80 -15.57 -10.14 -44.16
N CYS A 81 -15.69 -11.47 -44.22
CA CYS A 81 -16.09 -12.26 -43.05
C CYS A 81 -15.08 -12.10 -41.91
N GLN A 82 -13.78 -12.09 -42.22
CA GLN A 82 -12.74 -11.85 -41.22
C GLN A 82 -12.82 -10.43 -40.63
N GLU A 83 -12.96 -9.40 -41.47
CA GLU A 83 -13.14 -8.01 -41.02
C GLU A 83 -14.35 -7.85 -40.10
N HIS A 84 -15.47 -8.52 -40.41
CA HIS A 84 -16.65 -8.51 -39.55
C HIS A 84 -16.45 -9.28 -38.25
N ALA A 85 -15.74 -10.42 -38.28
CA ALA A 85 -15.37 -11.15 -37.07
C ALA A 85 -14.50 -10.30 -36.13
N ASP A 86 -13.49 -9.63 -36.69
CA ASP A 86 -12.57 -8.77 -35.95
C ASP A 86 -13.28 -7.54 -35.37
N ALA A 87 -14.16 -6.90 -36.15
CA ALA A 87 -14.98 -5.79 -35.66
C ALA A 87 -15.93 -6.22 -34.52
N CYS A 88 -16.58 -7.38 -34.64
CA CYS A 88 -17.44 -7.91 -33.58
C CYS A 88 -16.62 -8.21 -32.31
N ARG A 89 -15.42 -8.78 -32.46
CA ARG A 89 -14.53 -9.07 -31.33
C ARG A 89 -14.09 -7.79 -30.62
N GLN A 90 -13.68 -6.78 -31.37
CA GLN A 90 -13.29 -5.48 -30.81
C GLN A 90 -14.45 -4.81 -30.07
N ILE A 91 -15.68 -4.84 -30.61
CA ILE A 91 -16.85 -4.31 -29.91
C ILE A 91 -17.12 -5.09 -28.62
N SER A 92 -17.04 -6.43 -28.67
CA SER A 92 -17.17 -7.28 -27.48
C SER A 92 -16.16 -6.92 -26.40
N GLU A 93 -14.89 -6.77 -26.76
CA GLU A 93 -13.82 -6.43 -25.82
C GLU A 93 -14.04 -5.05 -25.19
N ASN A 94 -14.41 -4.05 -26.00
CA ASN A 94 -14.70 -2.69 -25.53
C ASN A 94 -15.90 -2.66 -24.56
N LEU A 95 -16.98 -3.39 -24.87
CA LEU A 95 -18.16 -3.46 -24.01
C LEU A 95 -17.85 -4.16 -22.69
N SER A 96 -17.11 -5.27 -22.73
CA SER A 96 -16.67 -6.01 -21.54
C SER A 96 -15.77 -5.15 -20.65
N LEU A 97 -14.79 -4.45 -21.24
CA LEU A 97 -13.88 -3.55 -20.53
C LEU A 97 -14.64 -2.38 -19.89
N THR A 98 -15.63 -1.83 -20.60
CA THR A 98 -16.47 -0.75 -20.06
C THR A 98 -17.31 -1.24 -18.88
N ALA A 99 -17.87 -2.45 -18.95
CA ALA A 99 -18.61 -3.05 -17.85
C ALA A 99 -17.72 -3.27 -16.62
N GLU A 100 -16.50 -3.77 -16.81
CA GLU A 100 -15.53 -3.99 -15.74
C GLU A 100 -15.14 -2.67 -15.07
N ARG A 101 -14.77 -1.64 -15.86
CA ARG A 101 -14.43 -0.30 -15.34
C ARG A 101 -15.59 0.30 -14.55
N LEU A 102 -16.83 0.14 -15.02
CA LEU A 102 -18.01 0.64 -14.31
C LEU A 102 -18.18 -0.05 -12.95
N LEU A 103 -17.99 -1.37 -12.87
CA LEU A 103 -18.07 -2.11 -11.62
C LEU A 103 -16.93 -1.78 -10.65
N ARG A 104 -15.73 -1.49 -11.17
CA ARG A 104 -14.56 -1.07 -10.41
C ARG A 104 -14.80 0.27 -9.69
N VAL A 105 -15.28 1.28 -10.41
CA VAL A 105 -15.64 2.61 -9.85
C VAL A 105 -16.70 2.52 -8.76
N LEU A 106 -17.60 1.54 -8.84
CA LEU A 106 -18.65 1.33 -7.84
C LEU A 106 -18.16 0.63 -6.56
N GLY A 107 -16.91 0.12 -6.53
CA GLY A 107 -16.36 -0.64 -5.41
C GLY A 107 -17.09 -1.96 -5.15
N LEU A 108 -17.69 -2.57 -6.18
CA LEU A 108 -18.57 -3.73 -6.00
C LEU A 108 -17.84 -5.07 -6.05
N TYR A 109 -16.71 -5.14 -6.73
CA TYR A 109 -15.86 -6.33 -6.73
C TYR A 109 -15.20 -6.56 -5.37
N SER A 110 -14.79 -5.48 -4.70
CA SER A 110 -14.13 -5.54 -3.40
C SER A 110 -15.06 -6.05 -2.29
N ASP A 111 -16.31 -5.60 -2.21
CA ASP A 111 -17.26 -6.08 -1.18
C ASP A 111 -17.51 -7.61 -1.27
N ALA A 112 -17.69 -8.15 -2.49
CA ALA A 112 -17.93 -9.58 -2.70
C ALA A 112 -16.65 -10.42 -2.51
N GLU A 113 -15.50 -9.91 -2.96
CA GLU A 113 -14.20 -10.54 -2.79
C GLU A 113 -13.79 -10.56 -1.30
N LEU A 114 -14.09 -9.51 -0.52
CA LEU A 114 -13.86 -9.45 0.92
C LEU A 114 -14.71 -10.46 1.69
N ILE A 115 -15.98 -10.65 1.32
CA ILE A 115 -16.84 -11.68 1.90
C ILE A 115 -16.31 -13.08 1.58
N ALA A 116 -15.86 -13.31 0.34
CA ALA A 116 -15.28 -14.58 -0.07
C ALA A 116 -13.93 -14.86 0.62
N LYS A 117 -13.05 -13.86 0.72
CA LYS A 117 -11.78 -13.93 1.46
C LYS A 117 -12.03 -14.24 2.93
N ARG A 118 -12.95 -13.52 3.59
CA ARG A 118 -13.34 -13.77 4.98
C ARG A 118 -13.81 -15.21 5.20
N LEU A 119 -14.73 -15.70 4.37
CA LEU A 119 -15.25 -17.06 4.48
C LEU A 119 -14.15 -18.12 4.24
N PHE A 120 -13.27 -17.88 3.28
CA PHE A 120 -12.12 -18.73 3.01
C PHE A 120 -11.14 -18.76 4.20
N ASN A 121 -10.83 -17.60 4.79
CA ASN A 121 -9.94 -17.47 5.94
C ASN A 121 -10.51 -18.13 7.19
N GLU A 122 -11.81 -17.98 7.46
CA GLU A 122 -12.50 -18.66 8.56
C GLU A 122 -12.41 -20.20 8.41
N VAL A 123 -12.60 -20.72 7.18
CA VAL A 123 -12.45 -22.16 6.88
C VAL A 123 -11.01 -22.64 7.01
N LEU A 124 -10.05 -21.83 6.56
CA LEU A 124 -8.63 -22.15 6.63
C LEU A 124 -8.11 -22.12 8.07
N GLN A 125 -8.55 -21.14 8.88
CA GLN A 125 -8.26 -21.04 10.31
C GLN A 125 -8.81 -22.24 11.07
N PHE A 126 -10.02 -22.70 10.73
CA PHE A 126 -10.56 -23.95 11.27
C PHE A 126 -9.70 -25.16 10.88
N ALA A 127 -9.28 -25.25 9.62
CA ALA A 127 -8.44 -26.34 9.15
C ALA A 127 -7.04 -26.36 9.79
N THR A 128 -6.42 -25.20 10.01
CA THR A 128 -5.11 -25.05 10.68
C THR A 128 -5.20 -25.43 12.16
N GLN A 129 -6.29 -25.08 12.85
CA GLN A 129 -6.54 -25.47 14.23
C GLN A 129 -6.73 -26.99 14.40
N VAL A 130 -7.43 -27.65 13.46
CA VAL A 130 -7.71 -29.10 13.55
C VAL A 130 -6.53 -29.96 13.06
N LYS A 131 -5.79 -29.51 12.03
CA LYS A 131 -4.70 -30.26 11.40
C LYS A 131 -3.48 -29.37 11.04
N PRO A 132 -2.73 -28.88 12.05
CA PRO A 132 -1.67 -27.87 11.84
C PRO A 132 -0.52 -28.33 10.94
N HIS A 133 -0.17 -29.61 10.97
CA HIS A 133 0.93 -30.17 10.16
C HIS A 133 0.58 -30.24 8.67
N TYR A 134 -0.68 -30.48 8.31
CA TYR A 134 -1.12 -30.51 6.91
C TYR A 134 -1.25 -29.11 6.32
N ALA A 135 -1.71 -28.12 7.11
CA ALA A 135 -1.79 -26.74 6.66
C ALA A 135 -0.40 -26.13 6.43
N ALA A 136 0.56 -26.40 7.32
CA ALA A 136 1.96 -26.01 7.13
C ALA A 136 2.59 -26.65 5.88
N ALA A 137 2.29 -27.93 5.61
CA ALA A 137 2.74 -28.62 4.41
C ALA A 137 2.11 -28.05 3.12
N ALA A 138 0.82 -27.72 3.13
CA ALA A 138 0.13 -27.10 1.99
C ALA A 138 0.67 -25.70 1.67
N ALA A 139 0.92 -24.87 2.69
CA ALA A 139 1.55 -23.56 2.53
C ALA A 139 2.97 -23.68 1.98
N THR A 140 3.75 -24.65 2.47
CA THR A 140 5.10 -24.93 1.96
C THR A 140 5.04 -25.38 0.49
N ALA A 141 4.09 -26.24 0.12
CA ALA A 141 3.91 -26.70 -1.25
C ALA A 141 3.54 -25.56 -2.22
N LEU A 142 2.69 -24.63 -1.78
CA LEU A 142 2.28 -23.48 -2.60
C LEU A 142 3.38 -22.42 -2.71
N GLY A 143 4.14 -22.16 -1.64
CA GLY A 143 5.32 -21.30 -1.68
C GLY A 143 6.41 -21.85 -2.59
N VAL A 144 6.64 -23.17 -2.56
CA VAL A 144 7.54 -23.85 -3.51
C VAL A 144 6.99 -23.81 -4.93
N GLY A 145 5.68 -23.99 -5.12
CA GLY A 145 5.02 -23.86 -6.43
C GLY A 145 5.20 -22.48 -7.05
N GLY A 146 4.96 -21.43 -6.27
CA GLY A 146 5.17 -20.03 -6.64
C GLY A 146 6.60 -19.68 -7.01
N PHE A 147 7.54 -20.15 -6.18
CA PHE A 147 8.97 -20.05 -6.45
C PHE A 147 9.36 -20.71 -7.78
N LEU A 148 8.84 -21.91 -8.05
CA LEU A 148 9.12 -22.64 -9.29
C LEU A 148 8.48 -21.96 -10.52
N THR A 149 7.24 -21.47 -10.42
CA THR A 149 6.60 -20.74 -11.52
C THR A 149 7.32 -19.43 -11.83
N ASN A 150 7.73 -18.67 -10.80
CA ASN A 150 8.43 -17.41 -11.00
C ASN A 150 9.87 -17.64 -11.51
N TRP A 151 10.55 -18.69 -11.06
CA TRP A 151 11.86 -19.07 -11.60
C TRP A 151 11.79 -19.44 -13.10
N VAL A 152 10.72 -20.10 -13.53
CA VAL A 152 10.49 -20.41 -14.96
C VAL A 152 10.23 -19.14 -15.78
N ILE A 153 9.52 -18.15 -15.23
CA ILE A 153 9.20 -16.89 -15.91
C ILE A 153 10.42 -15.93 -15.94
N GLU A 154 11.17 -15.83 -14.84
CA GLU A 154 12.27 -14.87 -14.67
C GLU A 154 13.65 -15.42 -15.06
N GLY A 155 13.76 -16.74 -15.27
CA GLY A 155 15.03 -17.41 -15.61
C GLY A 155 16.08 -17.44 -14.50
N LYS A 156 15.78 -16.88 -13.32
CA LYS A 156 16.63 -16.86 -12.11
C LYS A 156 15.80 -17.07 -10.83
N PRO A 157 16.36 -17.69 -9.78
CA PRO A 157 15.66 -17.89 -8.52
C PRO A 157 15.54 -16.58 -7.73
N ASN A 158 14.30 -16.14 -7.44
CA ASN A 158 14.01 -14.98 -6.60
C ASN A 158 13.39 -15.44 -5.27
N PRO A 159 14.08 -15.29 -4.11
CA PRO A 159 13.56 -15.76 -2.81
C PRO A 159 12.29 -15.02 -2.36
N TRP A 160 11.99 -13.84 -2.89
CA TRP A 160 10.79 -13.07 -2.52
C TRP A 160 9.50 -13.56 -3.19
N SER A 161 9.62 -14.27 -4.31
CA SER A 161 8.48 -14.82 -5.06
C SER A 161 7.66 -15.85 -4.28
N VAL A 162 8.30 -16.53 -3.31
CA VAL A 162 7.64 -17.42 -2.35
C VAL A 162 6.50 -16.70 -1.64
N PHE A 163 6.71 -15.44 -1.22
CA PHE A 163 5.74 -14.67 -0.44
C PHE A 163 4.56 -14.17 -1.28
N THR A 164 4.81 -13.78 -2.54
CA THR A 164 3.74 -13.34 -3.46
C THR A 164 2.79 -14.47 -3.84
N ALA A 165 3.29 -15.70 -3.92
CA ALA A 165 2.50 -16.87 -4.30
C ALA A 165 1.68 -17.49 -3.16
N THR A 166 2.06 -17.21 -1.92
CA THR A 166 1.34 -17.66 -0.71
C THR A 166 0.36 -16.63 -0.18
N TYR A 167 0.24 -15.46 -0.84
CA TYR A 167 -0.69 -14.37 -0.52
C TYR A 167 -2.13 -14.81 -0.14
N PRO A 168 -2.79 -15.74 -0.87
CA PRO A 168 -4.17 -16.12 -0.55
C PRO A 168 -4.34 -16.91 0.76
N ILE A 169 -3.26 -17.31 1.45
CA ILE A 169 -3.27 -18.34 2.51
C ILE A 169 -2.64 -17.84 3.82
N HIS A 170 -1.94 -16.71 3.79
CA HIS A 170 -1.21 -16.20 4.96
C HIS A 170 -2.10 -15.82 6.14
N GLU A 171 -3.26 -15.21 5.88
CA GLU A 171 -4.20 -14.71 6.90
C GLU A 171 -4.73 -15.85 7.80
N GLY A 172 -5.12 -16.98 7.21
CA GLY A 172 -5.58 -18.18 7.95
C GLY A 172 -4.47 -19.02 8.59
N LEU A 173 -3.21 -18.90 8.13
CA LEU A 173 -2.06 -19.62 8.68
C LEU A 173 -1.47 -18.92 9.92
N MET A 174 -1.38 -17.58 9.89
CA MET A 174 -0.81 -16.79 10.99
C MET A 174 -1.73 -16.76 12.21
N SER A 175 -3.05 -16.68 12.00
CA SER A 175 -4.05 -16.87 13.06
C SER A 175 -3.93 -18.26 13.72
N GLY A 176 -3.70 -19.32 12.93
CA GLY A 176 -3.50 -20.68 13.43
C GLY A 176 -2.19 -20.89 14.22
N LEU A 177 -1.08 -20.26 13.80
CA LEU A 177 0.24 -20.40 14.45
C LEU A 177 0.38 -19.59 15.74
N GLY A 178 -0.35 -18.48 15.88
CA GLY A 178 -0.36 -17.65 17.09
C GLY A 178 -0.73 -18.41 18.37
N SER A 179 -1.63 -19.39 18.25
CA SER A 179 -2.03 -20.29 19.35
C SER A 179 -0.92 -21.26 19.80
N PHE A 180 0.06 -21.54 18.95
CA PHE A 180 1.09 -22.55 19.16
C PHE A 180 2.31 -22.00 19.93
N ILE A 181 2.61 -20.72 19.78
CA ILE A 181 3.78 -20.05 20.38
C ILE A 181 3.48 -19.59 21.82
N GLY A 182 2.22 -19.30 22.15
CA GLY A 182 1.80 -18.75 23.45
C GLY A 182 1.56 -19.74 24.61
N ARG A 183 1.73 -21.07 24.43
CA ARG A 183 1.49 -22.11 25.47
C ARG A 183 0.19 -21.88 26.30
N VAL A 184 -0.92 -21.57 25.65
CA VAL A 184 -2.23 -21.45 26.31
C VAL A 184 -2.79 -22.86 26.63
N PRO A 185 -3.39 -23.10 27.82
CA PRO A 185 -3.97 -24.42 28.15
C PRO A 185 -5.07 -24.82 27.18
N ARG A 186 -5.05 -26.08 26.72
CA ARG A 186 -6.07 -26.64 25.82
C ARG A 186 -7.45 -26.58 26.46
N GLY A 187 -8.39 -25.85 25.83
CA GLY A 187 -9.83 -26.00 26.10
C GLY A 187 -10.63 -24.73 26.45
N LEU A 188 -10.13 -23.51 26.22
CA LEU A 188 -10.86 -22.30 26.67
C LEU A 188 -10.90 -21.11 25.69
N GLY A 189 -10.60 -21.30 24.40
CA GLY A 189 -10.69 -20.25 23.39
C GLY A 189 -11.55 -20.70 22.22
N ALA A 190 -12.86 -20.53 22.33
CA ALA A 190 -13.80 -20.76 21.24
C ALA A 190 -14.54 -19.45 20.97
N LEU A 191 -14.50 -19.02 19.69
CA LEU A 191 -15.32 -17.97 19.07
C LEU A 191 -14.88 -16.50 19.29
N THR A 192 -13.80 -16.02 18.67
CA THR A 192 -13.61 -14.59 18.27
C THR A 192 -12.45 -14.41 17.28
N THR A 193 -12.60 -13.49 16.32
CA THR A 193 -11.69 -13.09 15.21
C THR A 193 -10.38 -12.38 15.62
N ASP A 194 -9.84 -12.61 16.83
CA ASP A 194 -8.86 -11.70 17.48
C ASP A 194 -7.51 -12.37 17.84
N GLU A 195 -7.19 -13.51 17.22
CA GLU A 195 -6.11 -14.40 17.67
C GLU A 195 -4.69 -13.89 17.35
N THR A 196 -4.49 -13.14 16.24
CA THR A 196 -3.18 -12.62 15.80
C THR A 196 -2.65 -11.50 16.72
N ASN A 197 -3.52 -10.57 17.12
CA ASN A 197 -3.17 -9.45 18.01
C ASN A 197 -2.79 -9.94 19.41
N ARG A 198 -3.51 -10.96 19.91
CA ARG A 198 -3.21 -11.57 21.21
C ARG A 198 -1.82 -12.20 21.22
N SER A 199 -1.35 -12.73 20.10
CA SER A 199 0.01 -13.25 19.94
C SER A 199 1.06 -12.13 19.82
N ALA A 200 0.76 -11.03 19.13
CA ALA A 200 1.65 -9.84 19.09
C ALA A 200 1.85 -9.23 20.48
N GLY A 201 0.76 -9.06 21.26
CA GLY A 201 0.83 -8.55 22.63
C GLY A 201 1.63 -9.46 23.58
N VAL A 202 1.50 -10.79 23.45
CA VAL A 202 2.28 -11.76 24.24
C VAL A 202 3.76 -11.77 23.85
N LEU A 203 4.09 -11.67 22.55
CA LEU A 203 5.48 -11.56 22.10
C LEU A 203 6.11 -10.24 22.55
N ALA A 204 5.38 -9.13 22.43
CA ALA A 204 5.82 -7.82 22.87
C ALA A 204 6.08 -7.78 24.40
N GLN A 205 5.29 -8.48 25.22
CA GLN A 205 5.57 -8.62 26.67
C GLN A 205 6.89 -9.31 26.98
N VAL A 206 7.39 -10.16 26.07
CA VAL A 206 8.67 -10.86 26.22
C VAL A 206 9.83 -10.05 25.63
N THR A 207 9.62 -9.40 24.48
CA THR A 207 10.68 -8.68 23.76
C THR A 207 10.91 -7.25 24.26
N ALA A 208 9.86 -6.54 24.69
CA ALA A 208 9.98 -5.14 25.15
C ALA A 208 10.92 -4.99 26.35
N PRO A 209 10.87 -5.83 27.41
CA PRO A 209 11.82 -5.72 28.52
C PRO A 209 13.28 -5.97 28.11
N MET A 210 13.51 -6.91 27.18
CA MET A 210 14.86 -7.21 26.67
C MET A 210 15.42 -6.05 25.84
N LYS A 211 14.58 -5.41 25.03
CA LYS A 211 14.98 -4.26 24.23
C LYS A 211 15.17 -3.01 25.08
N ASN A 212 14.30 -2.74 26.04
CA ASN A 212 14.46 -1.64 27.01
C ASN A 212 15.78 -1.75 27.80
N LEU A 213 16.24 -2.98 28.07
CA LEU A 213 17.55 -3.22 28.68
C LEU A 213 18.71 -2.82 27.76
N TRP A 214 18.56 -3.01 26.45
CA TRP A 214 19.63 -2.80 25.45
C TRP A 214 19.64 -1.40 24.81
N GLN A 215 18.47 -0.81 24.54
CA GLN A 215 18.29 0.50 23.89
C GLN A 215 18.03 1.63 24.90
N GLY A 216 17.56 1.29 26.10
CA GLY A 216 17.05 2.26 27.07
C GLY A 216 15.60 2.65 26.79
N ASN A 217 14.93 3.24 27.79
CA ASN A 217 13.50 3.61 27.73
C ASN A 217 13.27 5.13 27.89
N HIS A 218 14.35 5.92 27.94
CA HIS A 218 14.27 7.37 27.95
C HIS A 218 14.29 7.88 26.53
N LEU A 219 13.16 8.44 26.10
CA LEU A 219 13.02 9.10 24.82
C LEU A 219 13.42 10.57 24.97
N ASN A 220 14.35 11.03 24.15
CA ASN A 220 14.68 12.43 23.96
C ASN A 220 14.14 12.88 22.60
N VAL A 221 13.20 13.83 22.61
CA VAL A 221 12.68 14.45 21.40
C VAL A 221 13.21 15.87 21.33
N ARG A 222 13.96 16.16 20.27
CA ARG A 222 14.51 17.49 19.99
C ARG A 222 13.99 18.01 18.67
N GLU A 223 13.66 19.30 18.64
CA GLU A 223 13.44 19.98 17.37
C GLU A 223 14.76 20.15 16.61
N VAL A 224 14.74 19.81 15.33
CA VAL A 224 15.87 19.96 14.41
C VAL A 224 15.52 20.97 13.32
N THR A 225 16.50 21.78 12.95
CA THR A 225 16.35 22.78 11.89
C THR A 225 16.97 22.24 10.62
N THR A 226 16.30 22.47 9.50
CA THR A 226 16.80 22.09 8.18
C THR A 226 16.87 23.32 7.29
N LYS A 227 17.80 23.32 6.35
CA LYS A 227 17.94 24.37 5.33
C LYS A 227 17.10 24.10 4.09
N ALA A 228 16.53 22.90 3.98
CA ALA A 228 15.79 22.44 2.82
C ALA A 228 14.32 22.23 3.16
N ASP A 229 13.44 22.58 2.22
CA ASP A 229 12.01 22.30 2.33
C ASP A 229 11.75 20.81 2.03
N VAL A 230 12.03 19.92 3.00
CA VAL A 230 11.88 18.46 2.85
C VAL A 230 10.41 18.06 2.76
N VAL A 231 9.56 18.57 3.66
CA VAL A 231 8.10 18.43 3.57
C VAL A 231 7.52 19.77 3.14
N ARG A 232 6.99 19.81 1.91
CA ARG A 232 6.37 20.99 1.30
C ARG A 232 4.95 21.20 1.82
N SER A 233 4.40 22.39 1.59
CA SER A 233 2.96 22.62 1.77
C SER A 233 2.17 21.57 0.99
N SER A 234 1.10 21.07 1.62
CA SER A 234 0.18 20.12 1.04
C SER A 234 -1.24 20.67 1.12
N GLN A 235 -2.03 20.36 0.11
CA GLN A 235 -3.46 20.63 -0.02
C GLN A 235 -4.19 19.39 -0.53
N SER A 236 -3.59 18.20 -0.45
CA SER A 236 -4.19 16.95 -0.93
C SER A 236 -3.51 15.73 -0.31
N VAL A 237 -4.19 14.58 -0.33
CA VAL A 237 -3.58 13.32 0.12
C VAL A 237 -2.34 12.99 -0.72
N ALA A 238 -2.39 13.20 -2.04
CA ALA A 238 -1.28 12.91 -2.94
C ALA A 238 -0.03 13.75 -2.64
N GLU A 239 -0.19 15.05 -2.38
CA GLU A 239 0.93 15.93 -1.98
C GLU A 239 1.46 15.58 -0.58
N SER A 240 0.59 15.17 0.34
CA SER A 240 1.00 14.71 1.67
C SER A 240 1.82 13.42 1.61
N MET A 241 1.42 12.48 0.75
CA MET A 241 2.21 11.27 0.47
C MET A 241 3.54 11.58 -0.24
N ASP A 242 3.61 12.64 -1.06
CA ASP A 242 4.88 13.13 -1.64
C ASP A 242 5.80 13.72 -0.56
N GLY A 243 5.26 14.53 0.36
CA GLY A 243 5.98 15.02 1.53
C GLY A 243 6.53 13.87 2.39
N LEU A 244 5.71 12.84 2.63
CA LEU A 244 6.10 11.62 3.33
C LEU A 244 7.21 10.86 2.59
N TYR A 245 7.14 10.76 1.26
CA TYR A 245 8.18 10.14 0.43
C TYR A 245 9.51 10.88 0.53
N ARG A 246 9.48 12.21 0.44
CA ARG A 246 10.68 13.05 0.52
C ARG A 246 11.31 12.93 1.90
N LEU A 247 10.53 13.04 2.97
CA LEU A 247 11.03 12.87 4.34
C LEU A 247 11.62 11.47 4.58
N ALA A 248 10.93 10.42 4.14
CA ALA A 248 11.35 9.04 4.35
C ALA A 248 12.64 8.70 3.60
N ASN A 249 12.81 9.18 2.36
CA ASN A 249 13.99 8.88 1.56
C ASN A 249 15.19 9.77 1.91
N GLU A 250 14.96 11.03 2.27
CA GLU A 250 16.02 11.96 2.69
C GLU A 250 16.73 11.43 3.94
N ARG A 251 15.98 11.09 4.99
CA ARG A 251 16.56 10.55 6.23
C ARG A 251 17.28 9.22 6.05
N LEU A 252 16.95 8.47 4.99
CA LEU A 252 17.58 7.19 4.65
C LEU A 252 18.80 7.37 3.71
N GLY A 253 19.12 8.60 3.32
CA GLY A 253 20.19 8.92 2.38
C GLY A 253 19.94 8.40 0.95
N LYS A 254 18.68 8.13 0.59
CA LYS A 254 18.28 7.67 -0.75
C LYS A 254 18.10 8.82 -1.73
N ILE A 255 17.72 9.98 -1.19
CA ILE A 255 17.80 11.27 -1.87
C ILE A 255 18.66 12.19 -1.01
N ASP A 256 19.26 13.21 -1.62
CA ASP A 256 20.03 14.23 -0.92
C ASP A 256 19.46 15.60 -1.29
N LEU A 257 18.73 16.18 -0.34
CA LEU A 257 18.14 17.51 -0.40
C LEU A 257 19.00 18.52 0.36
N ASP A 258 20.21 18.17 0.81
CA ASP A 258 21.06 18.97 1.69
C ASP A 258 20.32 19.39 2.98
N SER A 259 19.44 18.51 3.48
CA SER A 259 18.59 18.81 4.63
C SER A 259 19.30 18.64 5.97
N GLY A 260 20.33 17.78 6.02
CA GLY A 260 21.00 17.36 7.23
C GLY A 260 20.19 16.41 8.13
N LEU A 261 19.05 15.89 7.66
CA LEU A 261 18.22 14.93 8.39
C LEU A 261 18.77 13.51 8.18
N ASP A 262 19.14 12.81 9.24
CA ASP A 262 19.79 11.48 9.17
C ASP A 262 19.17 10.44 10.13
N TYR A 263 18.04 10.75 10.76
CA TYR A 263 17.51 9.99 11.89
C TYR A 263 15.97 9.94 11.94
N ALA A 264 15.39 9.24 12.93
CA ALA A 264 13.95 9.21 13.25
C ALA A 264 13.39 10.62 13.34
N THR A 265 12.91 11.13 12.20
CA THR A 265 12.46 12.51 12.04
C THR A 265 11.02 12.48 11.60
N ILE A 266 10.17 13.19 12.31
CA ILE A 266 8.80 13.48 11.88
C ILE A 266 8.69 14.96 11.53
N ALA A 267 7.72 15.31 10.68
CA ALA A 267 7.41 16.71 10.39
C ALA A 267 6.02 17.06 10.92
N VAL A 268 5.90 18.22 11.54
CA VAL A 268 4.63 18.81 12.00
C VAL A 268 4.47 20.15 11.30
N GLN A 269 3.40 20.30 10.52
CA GLN A 269 3.09 21.50 9.76
C GLN A 269 1.88 22.21 10.36
N ARG A 270 1.97 23.54 10.48
CA ARG A 270 0.87 24.40 10.91
C ARG A 270 0.31 25.19 9.74
N TYR A 271 -0.99 25.04 9.51
CA TYR A 271 -1.76 25.78 8.53
C TYR A 271 -2.65 26.78 9.26
N GLU A 272 -2.54 28.06 8.93
CA GLU A 272 -3.42 29.09 9.48
C GLU A 272 -4.63 29.28 8.57
N ARG A 273 -5.82 29.13 9.13
CA ARG A 273 -7.10 29.32 8.43
C ARG A 273 -7.45 30.80 8.33
N ALA A 274 -8.36 31.12 7.41
CA ALA A 274 -8.83 32.48 7.19
C ALA A 274 -9.52 33.12 8.42
N ASP A 275 -10.02 32.29 9.36
CA ASP A 275 -10.62 32.73 10.62
C ASP A 275 -9.59 32.90 11.76
N GLY A 276 -8.31 32.65 11.49
CA GLY A 276 -7.22 32.73 12.46
C GLY A 276 -7.01 31.48 13.31
N THR A 277 -7.81 30.42 13.11
CA THR A 277 -7.58 29.12 13.76
C THR A 277 -6.48 28.33 13.06
N ASN A 278 -5.84 27.37 13.74
CA ASN A 278 -4.86 26.49 13.11
C ASN A 278 -5.46 25.15 12.69
N ALA A 279 -4.86 24.56 11.68
CA ALA A 279 -4.97 23.16 11.30
C ALA A 279 -3.57 22.55 11.20
N TRP A 280 -3.47 21.24 11.42
CA TRP A 280 -2.17 20.58 11.53
C TRP A 280 -2.07 19.36 10.61
N LEU A 281 -0.88 19.18 10.03
CA LEU A 281 -0.51 17.95 9.31
C LEU A 281 0.73 17.33 9.95
N VAL A 282 0.59 16.09 10.40
CA VAL A 282 1.69 15.31 11.00
C VAL A 282 2.14 14.23 10.01
N THR A 283 3.41 14.29 9.58
CA THR A 283 4.01 13.36 8.62
C THR A 283 4.93 12.38 9.34
N ILE A 284 4.60 11.09 9.28
CA ILE A 284 5.24 10.03 10.08
C ILE A 284 5.85 8.96 9.16
N PRO A 285 7.18 8.93 8.95
CA PRO A 285 7.81 7.91 8.12
C PRO A 285 7.86 6.54 8.82
N GLY A 286 8.25 5.49 8.07
CA GLY A 286 8.39 4.13 8.58
C GLY A 286 9.65 3.89 9.42
N THR A 287 10.13 2.65 9.47
CA THR A 287 11.36 2.29 10.21
C THR A 287 12.63 2.88 9.56
N ASP A 288 13.62 3.28 10.36
CA ASP A 288 14.92 3.80 9.86
C ASP A 288 16.10 2.84 10.05
N GLY A 289 15.91 1.74 10.78
CA GLY A 289 16.94 0.73 11.03
C GLY A 289 18.05 1.17 11.99
N GLN A 290 17.93 2.33 12.64
CA GLN A 290 18.92 2.84 13.57
C GLN A 290 18.77 2.19 14.96
N PRO A 291 19.89 1.83 15.64
CA PRO A 291 19.85 1.05 16.87
C PRO A 291 19.25 1.82 18.06
N ASP A 292 19.40 3.14 18.12
CA ASP A 292 18.87 4.04 19.16
C ASP A 292 17.60 4.79 18.74
N SER A 293 16.92 4.33 17.67
CA SER A 293 15.73 4.99 17.14
C SER A 293 14.43 4.45 17.76
N PRO A 294 13.45 5.34 18.03
CA PRO A 294 12.10 4.93 18.42
C PRO A 294 11.34 4.23 17.28
N PHE A 295 11.79 4.36 16.02
CA PHE A 295 11.20 3.74 14.83
C PHE A 295 11.87 2.41 14.43
N GLY A 296 11.95 1.46 15.37
CA GLY A 296 12.52 0.13 15.13
C GLY A 296 11.47 -0.94 14.78
N TRP A 297 11.90 -2.02 14.12
CA TRP A 297 11.01 -3.14 13.75
C TRP A 297 10.25 -3.74 14.94
N MET A 298 10.90 -3.86 16.11
CA MET A 298 10.25 -4.45 17.30
C MET A 298 9.11 -3.59 17.85
N GLN A 299 9.15 -2.26 17.68
CA GLN A 299 8.05 -1.39 18.09
C GLN A 299 6.77 -1.64 17.26
N ASN A 300 6.85 -2.23 16.06
CA ASN A 300 5.65 -2.65 15.31
C ASN A 300 4.82 -3.66 16.12
N LEU A 301 5.47 -4.59 16.81
CA LEU A 301 4.79 -5.62 17.62
C LEU A 301 4.10 -5.02 18.85
N GLU A 302 4.68 -3.97 19.44
CA GLU A 302 4.09 -3.25 20.56
C GLU A 302 2.88 -2.41 20.12
N LEU A 303 3.00 -1.70 18.99
CA LEU A 303 1.93 -0.91 18.40
C LEU A 303 0.73 -1.77 17.96
N MET A 304 0.98 -2.96 17.41
CA MET A 304 -0.07 -3.93 17.01
C MET A 304 -0.70 -4.68 18.20
N SER A 305 -0.27 -4.39 19.43
CA SER A 305 -0.86 -5.02 20.61
C SER A 305 -2.32 -4.55 20.80
N PRO A 306 -3.26 -5.47 21.13
CA PRO A 306 -4.64 -5.10 21.42
C PRO A 306 -4.79 -4.39 22.78
N SER A 307 -3.70 -4.28 23.55
CA SER A 307 -3.66 -3.53 24.80
C SER A 307 -3.34 -2.05 24.51
N GLU A 308 -4.32 -1.17 24.74
CA GLU A 308 -4.16 0.29 24.63
C GLU A 308 -2.91 0.77 25.38
N ARG A 309 -2.73 0.32 26.62
CA ARG A 309 -1.55 0.65 27.44
C ARG A 309 -0.24 0.26 26.75
N GLN A 310 -0.18 -0.92 26.13
CA GLN A 310 1.04 -1.43 25.51
C GLN A 310 1.35 -0.73 24.18
N SER A 311 0.32 -0.48 23.37
CA SER A 311 0.45 0.30 22.14
C SER A 311 0.90 1.74 22.41
N MET A 312 0.43 2.35 23.51
CA MET A 312 0.86 3.68 23.97
C MET A 312 2.26 3.70 24.59
N GLU A 313 2.75 2.58 25.12
CA GLU A 313 4.10 2.45 25.64
C GLU A 313 5.16 2.37 24.51
N ALA A 314 4.74 2.14 23.26
CA ALA A 314 5.63 2.11 22.11
C ALA A 314 6.34 3.46 21.89
N ASP A 315 7.66 3.41 21.76
CA ASP A 315 8.51 4.60 21.70
C ASP A 315 8.18 5.54 20.54
N SER A 316 7.77 4.99 19.40
CA SER A 316 7.37 5.74 18.22
C SER A 316 6.08 6.54 18.43
N ALA A 317 5.09 5.99 19.15
CA ALA A 317 3.89 6.72 19.52
C ALA A 317 4.20 7.84 20.53
N ARG A 318 5.04 7.54 21.53
CA ARG A 318 5.53 8.55 22.51
C ARG A 318 6.26 9.70 21.82
N MET A 319 7.07 9.40 20.80
CA MET A 319 7.77 10.42 20.02
C MET A 319 6.82 11.35 19.27
N VAL A 320 5.83 10.79 18.58
CA VAL A 320 4.88 11.61 17.81
C VAL A 320 4.06 12.50 18.75
N ILE A 321 3.57 11.97 19.87
CA ILE A 321 2.83 12.76 20.86
C ILE A 321 3.69 13.88 21.46
N GLU A 322 4.93 13.59 21.82
CA GLU A 322 5.83 14.62 22.37
C GLU A 322 6.16 15.70 21.33
N ALA A 323 6.34 15.32 20.07
CA ALA A 323 6.53 16.28 18.99
C ALA A 323 5.27 17.15 18.75
N MET A 324 4.06 16.56 18.76
CA MET A 324 2.80 17.32 18.69
C MET A 324 2.66 18.30 19.86
N ARG A 325 3.04 17.87 21.07
CA ARG A 325 3.05 18.71 22.26
C ARG A 325 4.07 19.85 22.17
N GLN A 326 5.28 19.59 21.68
CA GLN A 326 6.31 20.62 21.45
C GLN A 326 5.95 21.57 20.29
N ALA A 327 5.21 21.06 19.30
CA ALA A 327 4.65 21.84 18.21
C ALA A 327 3.61 22.85 18.69
N GLY A 328 2.94 22.55 19.80
CA GLY A 328 1.92 23.41 20.40
C GLY A 328 0.52 23.16 19.83
N ILE A 329 0.25 21.93 19.35
CA ILE A 329 -1.07 21.54 18.88
C ILE A 329 -2.06 21.57 20.05
N ASP A 330 -3.11 22.38 19.92
CA ASP A 330 -4.17 22.46 20.93
C ASP A 330 -5.22 21.34 20.73
N LYS A 331 -5.89 20.94 21.82
CA LYS A 331 -6.78 19.77 21.82
C LYS A 331 -7.96 19.85 20.84
N ASP A 332 -8.42 21.07 20.55
CA ASP A 332 -9.57 21.35 19.70
C ASP A 332 -9.16 21.67 18.24
N GLU A 333 -7.86 21.80 17.98
CA GLU A 333 -7.36 22.11 16.64
C GLU A 333 -7.35 20.85 15.77
N PRO A 334 -7.89 20.92 14.54
CA PRO A 334 -7.98 19.76 13.66
C PRO A 334 -6.61 19.26 13.21
N VAL A 335 -6.41 17.95 13.33
CA VAL A 335 -5.17 17.28 12.94
C VAL A 335 -5.45 16.24 11.86
N ALA A 336 -4.69 16.32 10.77
CA ALA A 336 -4.50 15.23 9.84
C ALA A 336 -3.15 14.55 10.08
N MET A 337 -3.08 13.23 9.89
CA MET A 337 -1.83 12.47 9.99
C MET A 337 -1.61 11.64 8.74
N VAL A 338 -0.39 11.62 8.21
CA VAL A 338 -0.01 10.79 7.06
C VAL A 338 1.18 9.90 7.45
N GLY A 339 1.04 8.59 7.27
CA GLY A 339 1.99 7.61 7.78
C GLY A 339 2.29 6.48 6.81
N HIS A 340 3.56 6.04 6.75
CA HIS A 340 3.98 4.87 5.97
C HIS A 340 4.43 3.75 6.89
N SER A 341 4.01 2.52 6.59
CA SER A 341 4.42 1.32 7.33
C SER A 341 4.16 1.51 8.83
N GLN A 342 5.19 1.44 9.68
CA GLN A 342 5.10 1.76 11.11
C GLN A 342 4.45 3.12 11.42
N GLY A 343 4.73 4.15 10.62
CA GLY A 343 4.20 5.49 10.87
C GLY A 343 2.67 5.57 10.75
N GLY A 344 2.07 4.76 9.88
CA GLY A 344 0.60 4.67 9.81
C GLY A 344 0.00 3.87 10.96
N ILE A 345 0.72 2.88 11.52
CA ILE A 345 0.30 2.21 12.76
C ILE A 345 0.33 3.21 13.92
N VAL A 346 1.38 4.03 14.02
CA VAL A 346 1.45 5.11 15.02
C VAL A 346 0.28 6.10 14.86
N ALA A 347 -0.04 6.52 13.63
CA ALA A 347 -1.19 7.39 13.37
C ALA A 347 -2.51 6.74 13.84
N ALA A 348 -2.72 5.46 13.55
CA ALA A 348 -3.90 4.71 14.00
C ALA A 348 -3.95 4.54 15.53
N THR A 349 -2.81 4.27 16.18
CA THR A 349 -2.69 4.20 17.64
C THR A 349 -3.05 5.53 18.30
N ILE A 350 -2.57 6.66 17.76
CA ILE A 350 -2.89 8.00 18.26
C ILE A 350 -4.37 8.34 18.03
N ALA A 351 -4.88 8.07 16.82
CA ALA A 351 -6.29 8.27 16.50
C ALA A 351 -7.24 7.43 17.37
N SER A 352 -6.81 6.25 17.80
CA SER A 352 -7.56 5.37 18.70
C SER A 352 -7.48 5.84 20.16
N ASN A 353 -6.27 6.08 20.67
CA ASN A 353 -6.02 6.16 22.13
C ASN A 353 -5.87 7.58 22.66
N TRP A 354 -5.70 8.58 21.79
CA TRP A 354 -5.56 10.00 22.15
C TRP A 354 -6.68 10.87 21.56
N ALA A 355 -7.79 10.24 21.16
CA ALA A 355 -8.93 10.93 20.53
C ALA A 355 -9.64 11.95 21.43
N ASP A 356 -9.40 11.90 22.75
CA ASP A 356 -9.92 12.84 23.75
C ASP A 356 -8.95 14.00 24.02
N ASP A 357 -7.66 13.82 23.72
CA ASP A 357 -6.60 14.81 23.94
C ASP A 357 -6.26 15.60 22.67
N TYR A 358 -6.48 15.01 21.49
CA TYR A 358 -6.27 15.65 20.20
C TYR A 358 -7.45 15.42 19.26
N ASN A 359 -7.84 16.45 18.54
CA ASN A 359 -8.87 16.38 17.50
C ASN A 359 -8.31 15.79 16.20
N ILE A 360 -8.05 14.48 16.20
CA ILE A 360 -7.62 13.74 15.01
C ILE A 360 -8.83 13.54 14.08
N GLU A 361 -8.88 14.32 13.00
CA GLU A 361 -10.01 14.31 12.06
C GLU A 361 -9.78 13.37 10.88
N HIS A 362 -8.54 13.19 10.42
CA HIS A 362 -8.24 12.32 9.27
C HIS A 362 -6.85 11.67 9.37
N ILE A 363 -6.76 10.36 9.24
CA ILE A 363 -5.49 9.66 9.02
C ILE A 363 -5.40 9.07 7.60
N VAL A 364 -4.23 9.18 6.99
CA VAL A 364 -3.86 8.55 5.73
C VAL A 364 -2.72 7.58 6.00
N THR A 365 -2.89 6.31 5.61
CA THR A 365 -1.87 5.29 5.83
C THR A 365 -1.45 4.64 4.52
N ALA A 366 -0.17 4.29 4.42
CA ALA A 366 0.40 3.60 3.27
C ALA A 366 1.14 2.34 3.76
N GLY A 367 0.57 1.17 3.45
CA GLY A 367 1.19 -0.13 3.78
C GLY A 367 1.18 -0.43 5.27
N SER A 368 0.18 0.08 6.00
CA SER A 368 0.10 -0.02 7.46
C SER A 368 -1.02 -0.97 7.88
N PRO A 369 -0.72 -2.05 8.62
CA PRO A 369 -1.76 -2.89 9.22
C PRO A 369 -2.43 -2.11 10.36
N ILE A 370 -3.65 -1.62 10.12
CA ILE A 370 -4.39 -0.79 11.07
C ILE A 370 -5.82 -1.27 11.34
N ALA A 371 -6.24 -2.39 10.75
CA ALA A 371 -7.62 -2.88 10.76
C ALA A 371 -8.18 -3.09 12.18
N ASN A 372 -7.31 -3.41 13.14
CA ASN A 372 -7.69 -3.75 14.50
C ASN A 372 -7.65 -2.56 15.49
N HIS A 373 -7.31 -1.37 15.03
CA HIS A 373 -7.32 -0.17 15.88
C HIS A 373 -8.76 0.31 16.08
N ALA A 374 -9.11 0.62 17.33
CA ALA A 374 -10.44 1.10 17.71
C ALA A 374 -10.64 2.59 17.37
N ILE A 375 -10.43 2.96 16.09
CA ILE A 375 -10.53 4.33 15.61
C ILE A 375 -11.99 4.82 15.73
N PRO A 376 -12.26 5.94 16.41
CA PRO A 376 -13.60 6.48 16.56
C PRO A 376 -14.24 6.83 15.21
N LYS A 377 -15.56 6.67 15.11
CA LYS A 377 -16.34 7.00 13.89
C LYS A 377 -16.26 8.48 13.46
N LYS A 378 -15.76 9.38 14.32
CA LYS A 378 -15.54 10.79 13.98
C LYS A 378 -14.29 11.00 13.12
N THR A 379 -13.32 10.09 13.20
CA THR A 379 -12.05 10.18 12.49
C THR A 379 -12.15 9.44 11.15
N TRP A 380 -11.76 10.13 10.09
CA TRP A 380 -11.70 9.56 8.76
C TRP A 380 -10.40 8.79 8.56
N VAL A 381 -10.45 7.69 7.83
CA VAL A 381 -9.32 6.82 7.52
C VAL A 381 -9.26 6.62 6.01
N THR A 382 -8.13 6.96 5.41
CA THR A 382 -7.79 6.62 4.02
C THR A 382 -6.58 5.70 4.05
N SER A 383 -6.83 4.39 3.98
CA SER A 383 -5.76 3.38 3.94
C SER A 383 -5.43 3.03 2.50
N VAL A 384 -4.14 2.99 2.18
CA VAL A 384 -3.62 2.55 0.88
C VAL A 384 -2.78 1.31 1.13
N GLU A 385 -3.11 0.22 0.46
CA GLU A 385 -2.48 -1.09 0.63
C GLU A 385 -2.19 -1.72 -0.72
N MET A 386 -1.17 -2.59 -0.79
CA MET A 386 -0.88 -3.38 -1.98
C MET A 386 -1.18 -4.87 -1.76
N ASP A 387 -1.76 -5.53 -2.77
CA ASP A 387 -2.16 -6.94 -2.74
C ASP A 387 -1.01 -7.93 -2.55
N THR A 388 0.25 -7.53 -2.67
CA THR A 388 1.40 -8.43 -2.51
C THR A 388 2.21 -8.13 -1.26
N GLU A 389 1.73 -7.24 -0.39
CA GLU A 389 2.45 -6.84 0.81
C GLU A 389 2.18 -7.74 2.01
N PHE A 390 3.26 -8.38 2.47
CA PHE A 390 3.28 -9.17 3.69
C PHE A 390 2.90 -8.35 4.94
N ILE A 391 3.28 -7.06 5.00
CA ILE A 391 3.17 -6.24 6.21
C ILE A 391 1.72 -5.80 6.48
N ALA A 392 0.95 -5.43 5.45
CA ALA A 392 -0.47 -5.12 5.59
C ALA A 392 -1.30 -6.34 6.04
N ALA A 393 -0.89 -7.55 5.64
CA ALA A 393 -1.54 -8.79 6.04
C ALA A 393 -1.24 -9.25 7.48
N LEU A 394 -0.33 -8.59 8.20
CA LEU A 394 0.07 -9.01 9.57
C LEU A 394 -1.03 -8.85 10.62
N ASP A 395 -1.99 -7.94 10.40
CA ASP A 395 -3.15 -7.74 11.30
C ASP A 395 -4.13 -8.93 11.28
N GLY A 396 -4.08 -9.77 10.25
CA GLY A 396 -4.93 -10.96 10.11
C GLY A 396 -6.42 -10.66 9.96
N THR A 397 -6.81 -9.40 9.73
CA THR A 397 -8.21 -8.94 9.56
C THR A 397 -8.27 -7.88 8.45
N PRO A 398 -9.24 -7.93 7.52
CA PRO A 398 -9.46 -6.87 6.54
C PRO A 398 -9.88 -5.55 7.19
N ASN A 399 -9.50 -4.42 6.58
CA ASN A 399 -9.92 -3.11 7.07
C ASN A 399 -11.47 -2.96 7.14
N PRO A 400 -12.00 -2.24 8.14
CA PRO A 400 -13.42 -1.93 8.22
C PRO A 400 -13.92 -1.16 6.98
N ALA A 401 -14.97 -1.65 6.32
CA ALA A 401 -15.67 -0.92 5.26
C ALA A 401 -16.78 -0.04 5.86
N THR A 402 -16.47 1.20 6.25
CA THR A 402 -17.44 2.13 6.86
C THR A 402 -17.47 3.47 6.12
N PRO A 403 -18.49 4.34 6.30
CA PRO A 403 -18.53 5.64 5.62
C PRO A 403 -17.31 6.54 5.85
N THR A 404 -16.63 6.40 6.99
CA THR A 404 -15.43 7.16 7.36
C THR A 404 -14.14 6.36 7.21
N TRP A 405 -14.20 5.11 6.72
CA TRP A 405 -13.02 4.28 6.50
C TRP A 405 -13.01 3.77 5.08
N LEU A 406 -12.05 4.25 4.30
CA LEU A 406 -11.81 3.92 2.91
C LEU A 406 -10.48 3.18 2.79
N THR A 407 -10.47 2.12 2.00
CA THR A 407 -9.25 1.43 1.62
C THR A 407 -9.10 1.41 0.10
N VAL A 408 -7.93 1.86 -0.36
CA VAL A 408 -7.43 1.71 -1.72
C VAL A 408 -6.52 0.50 -1.74
N GLN A 409 -6.87 -0.51 -2.51
CA GLN A 409 -6.14 -1.75 -2.68
C GLN A 409 -5.51 -1.79 -4.07
N GLY A 410 -4.18 -1.72 -4.14
CA GLY A 410 -3.42 -1.72 -5.38
C GLY A 410 -2.85 -3.09 -5.74
N THR A 411 -2.90 -3.45 -7.01
CA THR A 411 -2.23 -4.61 -7.59
C THR A 411 -1.12 -4.12 -8.52
N ALA A 412 0.14 -4.43 -8.20
CA ALA A 412 1.27 -4.10 -9.04
C ALA A 412 1.43 -5.12 -10.18
N SER A 413 1.67 -4.64 -11.39
CA SER A 413 1.99 -5.47 -12.55
C SER A 413 3.12 -4.86 -13.37
N ARG A 414 3.79 -5.71 -14.16
CA ARG A 414 4.76 -5.23 -15.15
C ARG A 414 3.99 -4.50 -16.24
N ALA A 415 4.47 -3.32 -16.57
CA ALA A 415 3.91 -2.53 -17.62
C ALA A 415 4.25 -3.17 -18.99
N PRO A 416 3.34 -3.17 -19.98
CA PRO A 416 3.55 -3.83 -21.28
C PRO A 416 4.77 -3.28 -22.02
N ASP A 417 5.40 -4.10 -22.84
CA ASP A 417 6.46 -3.61 -23.73
C ASP A 417 5.88 -2.55 -24.68
N ALA A 418 6.63 -1.46 -24.88
CA ALA A 418 6.23 -0.44 -25.84
C ALA A 418 6.14 -1.06 -27.25
N THR A 419 5.00 -0.88 -27.91
CA THR A 419 4.88 -1.25 -29.32
C THR A 419 5.26 -0.04 -30.18
N PRO A 420 6.14 -0.18 -31.19
CA PRO A 420 6.44 0.90 -32.10
C PRO A 420 5.26 1.17 -33.03
N SER A 421 5.02 2.44 -33.37
CA SER A 421 4.05 2.81 -34.40
C SER A 421 4.43 2.16 -35.74
N THR A 422 3.48 1.51 -36.40
CA THR A 422 3.69 0.89 -37.71
C THR A 422 2.84 1.57 -38.77
N ILE A 423 3.43 1.82 -39.94
CA ILE A 423 2.68 2.25 -41.12
C ILE A 423 2.48 1.02 -41.99
N ASN A 424 1.23 0.62 -42.17
CA ASN A 424 0.83 -0.52 -42.98
C ASN A 424 1.00 -0.19 -44.47
N LYS A 425 1.09 -1.25 -45.30
CA LYS A 425 1.32 -1.11 -46.75
C LYS A 425 0.20 -0.36 -47.50
N ASP A 426 -0.98 -0.25 -46.89
CA ASP A 426 -2.13 0.50 -47.39
C ASP A 426 -2.13 1.98 -46.97
N GLY A 427 -1.10 2.42 -46.24
CA GLY A 427 -0.96 3.79 -45.75
C GLY A 427 -1.69 4.06 -44.42
N SER A 428 -2.33 3.06 -43.83
CA SER A 428 -2.88 3.19 -42.47
C SER A 428 -1.76 3.18 -41.42
N CYS A 429 -1.93 3.94 -40.34
CA CYS A 429 -1.01 3.96 -39.21
C CYS A 429 -1.63 3.19 -38.05
N THR A 430 -0.91 2.21 -37.52
CA THR A 430 -1.17 1.60 -36.22
C THR A 430 -0.32 2.37 -35.21
N PRO A 431 -0.91 3.20 -34.34
CA PRO A 431 -0.16 3.90 -33.30
C PRO A 431 0.53 2.90 -32.38
N GLY A 432 1.77 3.20 -31.98
CA GLY A 432 2.47 2.45 -30.96
C GLY A 432 1.94 2.75 -29.56
N SER A 433 2.18 1.84 -28.62
CA SER A 433 1.87 2.01 -27.20
C SER A 433 3.11 2.46 -26.41
N THR A 434 2.91 3.35 -25.43
CA THR A 434 3.94 3.62 -24.41
C THR A 434 4.05 2.43 -23.44
N PRO A 435 5.17 2.29 -22.70
CA PRO A 435 5.37 1.18 -21.77
C PRO A 435 4.35 1.10 -20.63
N ILE A 436 3.55 2.15 -20.38
CA ILE A 436 2.50 2.15 -19.35
C ILE A 436 1.25 1.53 -19.96
N ALA A 437 0.64 0.54 -19.30
CA ALA A 437 -0.62 -0.03 -19.78
C ALA A 437 -1.71 1.02 -19.77
N GLY A 438 -2.44 1.04 -20.88
CA GLY A 438 -3.69 1.74 -21.00
C GLY A 438 -3.75 2.57 -22.26
N ASP A 439 -4.85 2.43 -22.99
CA ASP A 439 -5.25 3.42 -23.98
C ASP A 439 -5.74 4.71 -23.28
N ALA A 440 -5.93 4.66 -21.95
CA ALA A 440 -6.49 5.75 -21.15
C ALA A 440 -5.86 5.86 -19.74
N PRO A 441 -5.88 7.06 -19.12
CA PRO A 441 -5.20 7.35 -17.84
C PRO A 441 -5.77 6.62 -16.61
N TYR A 442 -6.92 5.97 -16.73
CA TYR A 442 -7.58 5.22 -15.64
C TYR A 442 -7.27 3.71 -15.66
N ASP A 443 -6.50 3.23 -16.63
CA ASP A 443 -6.20 1.80 -16.74
C ASP A 443 -5.22 1.34 -15.67
N ALA A 444 -4.12 2.07 -15.49
CA ALA A 444 -3.16 1.88 -14.42
C ALA A 444 -2.37 3.19 -14.20
N ALA A 445 -1.81 3.37 -13.00
CA ALA A 445 -0.86 4.44 -12.75
C ALA A 445 0.59 3.93 -12.81
N PRO A 446 1.51 4.64 -13.46
CA PRO A 446 2.92 4.28 -13.44
C PRO A 446 3.51 4.44 -12.03
N VAL A 447 4.36 3.49 -11.64
CA VAL A 447 5.16 3.60 -10.42
C VAL A 447 6.31 4.55 -10.69
N LYS A 448 6.46 5.60 -9.87
CA LYS A 448 7.60 6.52 -9.97
C LYS A 448 8.91 5.77 -9.74
N GLY A 449 9.82 5.84 -10.69
CA GLY A 449 11.10 5.13 -10.66
C GLY A 449 11.66 4.92 -12.07
N GLY A 450 12.91 4.45 -12.15
CA GLY A 450 13.47 3.93 -13.40
C GLY A 450 12.99 2.50 -13.66
N PRO A 451 13.24 1.94 -14.85
CA PRO A 451 12.90 0.56 -15.12
C PRO A 451 13.78 -0.36 -14.25
N SER A 452 13.21 -1.44 -13.72
CA SER A 452 13.90 -2.40 -12.85
C SER A 452 14.02 -3.76 -13.53
N SER A 453 15.15 -4.43 -13.31
CA SER A 453 15.35 -5.82 -13.79
C SER A 453 14.85 -6.87 -12.79
N GLU A 454 14.39 -6.45 -11.62
CA GLU A 454 13.91 -7.30 -10.51
C GLU A 454 12.54 -6.83 -10.01
N MET A 455 11.75 -7.75 -9.44
CA MET A 455 10.50 -7.42 -8.76
C MET A 455 10.81 -6.56 -7.53
N GLU A 456 10.40 -5.29 -7.55
CA GLU A 456 10.58 -4.40 -6.40
C GLU A 456 9.59 -4.75 -5.28
N ILE A 457 9.98 -4.44 -4.05
CA ILE A 457 9.11 -4.62 -2.88
C ILE A 457 7.93 -3.64 -3.01
N THR A 458 6.71 -4.16 -3.19
CA THR A 458 5.51 -3.32 -3.32
C THR A 458 5.26 -2.43 -2.11
N HIS A 459 5.84 -2.76 -0.95
CA HIS A 459 5.86 -1.95 0.27
C HIS A 459 6.50 -0.56 0.15
N TRP A 460 7.24 -0.28 -0.93
CA TRP A 460 7.76 1.07 -1.15
C TRP A 460 6.62 2.08 -1.36
N LEU A 461 6.79 3.28 -0.84
CA LEU A 461 5.76 4.32 -0.86
C LEU A 461 5.35 4.74 -2.29
N GLN A 462 6.23 4.58 -3.28
CA GLN A 462 5.95 4.85 -4.70
C GLN A 462 4.83 3.97 -5.28
N TYR A 463 4.69 2.72 -4.83
CA TYR A 463 3.58 1.85 -5.24
C TYR A 463 2.26 2.32 -4.63
N HIS A 464 2.28 2.75 -3.38
CA HIS A 464 1.11 3.33 -2.72
C HIS A 464 0.69 4.66 -3.34
N GLN A 465 1.65 5.51 -3.72
CA GLN A 465 1.38 6.74 -4.47
C GLN A 465 0.72 6.42 -5.82
N ALA A 466 1.21 5.41 -6.55
CA ALA A 466 0.59 4.94 -7.78
C ALA A 466 -0.81 4.38 -7.54
N ALA A 467 -1.02 3.59 -6.49
CA ALA A 467 -2.33 3.06 -6.13
C ALA A 467 -3.34 4.19 -5.85
N TYR A 468 -2.95 5.16 -5.02
CA TYR A 468 -3.80 6.31 -4.71
C TYR A 468 -4.09 7.17 -5.94
N GLN A 469 -3.09 7.38 -6.81
CA GLN A 469 -3.25 8.10 -8.06
C GLN A 469 -4.25 7.41 -8.98
N ASN A 470 -4.10 6.10 -9.22
CA ASN A 470 -5.01 5.35 -10.07
C ASN A 470 -6.45 5.35 -9.51
N ALA A 471 -6.63 5.16 -8.20
CA ALA A 471 -7.94 5.25 -7.56
C ALA A 471 -8.58 6.66 -7.67
N THR A 472 -7.76 7.72 -7.70
CA THR A 472 -8.21 9.10 -7.92
C THR A 472 -8.61 9.32 -9.38
N ASP A 473 -7.82 8.82 -10.32
CA ASP A 473 -8.08 8.91 -11.77
C ASP A 473 -9.34 8.14 -12.20
N GLU A 474 -9.65 7.04 -11.50
CA GLU A 474 -10.91 6.30 -11.67
C GLU A 474 -12.16 7.12 -11.24
N GLY A 475 -12.00 8.11 -10.38
CA GLY A 475 -13.06 9.06 -10.04
C GLY A 475 -14.16 8.51 -9.11
N SER A 476 -13.83 7.55 -8.24
CA SER A 476 -14.78 7.03 -7.23
C SER A 476 -15.27 8.16 -6.30
N PRO A 477 -16.59 8.32 -6.07
CA PRO A 477 -17.10 9.32 -5.14
C PRO A 477 -16.60 9.12 -3.70
N ALA A 478 -16.29 7.88 -3.32
CA ALA A 478 -15.76 7.59 -1.98
C ALA A 478 -14.37 8.23 -1.80
N ILE A 479 -13.49 8.11 -2.80
CA ILE A 479 -12.19 8.79 -2.84
C ILE A 479 -12.38 10.31 -2.84
N GLN A 480 -13.27 10.83 -3.69
CA GLN A 480 -13.53 12.28 -3.76
C GLN A 480 -14.08 12.84 -2.44
N ASN A 481 -14.88 12.07 -1.70
CA ASN A 481 -15.38 12.47 -0.38
C ASN A 481 -14.26 12.51 0.66
N HIS A 482 -13.41 11.48 0.69
CA HIS A 482 -12.25 11.44 1.58
C HIS A 482 -11.25 12.54 1.24
N GLU A 483 -10.94 12.76 -0.04
CA GLU A 483 -10.04 13.83 -0.50
C GLU A 483 -10.56 15.21 -0.09
N ARG A 484 -11.86 15.50 -0.31
CA ARG A 484 -12.47 16.76 0.15
C ARG A 484 -12.44 16.92 1.66
N HIS A 485 -12.67 15.84 2.40
CA HIS A 485 -12.56 15.86 3.87
C HIS A 485 -11.12 16.18 4.28
N PHE A 486 -10.12 15.50 3.73
CA PHE A 486 -8.70 15.76 3.98
C PHE A 486 -8.33 17.22 3.71
N GLN A 487 -8.70 17.73 2.54
CA GLN A 487 -8.52 19.12 2.14
C GLN A 487 -9.13 20.11 3.13
N HIS A 488 -10.32 19.80 3.66
CA HIS A 488 -10.97 20.62 4.66
C HIS A 488 -10.23 20.60 6.00
N VAL A 489 -9.74 19.43 6.44
CA VAL A 489 -8.98 19.31 7.70
C VAL A 489 -7.74 20.20 7.66
N ILE A 490 -6.91 20.10 6.61
CA ILE A 490 -5.66 20.87 6.49
C ILE A 490 -5.81 22.23 5.78
N GLN A 491 -7.05 22.71 5.60
CA GLN A 491 -7.31 23.97 4.93
C GLN A 491 -6.57 25.12 5.62
N GLY A 492 -5.82 25.91 4.87
CA GLY A 492 -5.13 27.10 5.36
C GLY A 492 -3.84 27.43 4.60
N GLU A 493 -3.21 28.53 4.99
CA GLU A 493 -1.88 28.92 4.52
C GLU A 493 -0.83 28.25 5.41
N LEU A 494 0.13 27.51 4.83
CA LEU A 494 1.24 26.94 5.58
C LEU A 494 2.07 28.08 6.21
N LYS A 495 2.16 28.11 7.55
CA LYS A 495 2.96 29.09 8.28
C LYS A 495 4.32 28.56 8.70
N GLU A 496 4.39 27.27 9.05
CA GLU A 496 5.65 26.65 9.47
C GLU A 496 5.64 25.13 9.26
N THR A 497 6.83 24.58 9.02
CA THR A 497 7.13 23.16 9.08
C THR A 497 8.22 22.96 10.13
N ARG A 498 7.91 22.23 11.20
CA ARG A 498 8.83 21.90 12.29
C ARG A 498 9.20 20.42 12.22
N TYR A 499 10.47 20.10 12.45
CA TYR A 499 10.99 18.74 12.38
C TYR A 499 11.45 18.29 13.75
N PHE A 500 11.11 17.06 14.14
CA PHE A 500 11.42 16.52 15.46
C PHE A 500 12.17 15.22 15.32
N GLU A 501 13.33 15.14 15.95
CA GLU A 501 14.18 13.96 16.01
C GLU A 501 14.02 13.26 17.37
N GLY A 502 13.79 11.96 17.35
CA GLY A 502 13.71 11.14 18.55
C GLY A 502 14.92 10.23 18.71
N ARG A 503 15.51 10.19 19.91
CA ARG A 503 16.57 9.24 20.28
C ARG A 503 16.27 8.55 21.60
N MET A 504 16.58 7.27 21.68
CA MET A 504 16.46 6.45 22.88
C MET A 504 17.77 6.42 23.67
N SER A 505 17.68 6.49 24.99
CA SER A 505 18.83 6.42 25.89
C SER A 505 18.52 5.66 27.19
N HIS A 506 19.56 5.17 27.86
CA HIS A 506 19.46 4.58 29.21
C HIS A 506 19.39 5.62 30.33
N ARG A 507 19.64 6.89 30.05
CA ARG A 507 19.67 7.97 31.04
C ARG A 507 18.84 9.18 30.60
N PRO A 508 18.17 9.87 31.53
CA PRO A 508 17.47 11.12 31.24
C PRO A 508 18.46 12.21 30.80
N ALA A 509 18.06 13.05 29.85
CA ALA A 509 18.91 14.01 29.15
C ALA A 509 19.60 15.09 30.02
N ASN A 510 19.29 15.14 31.33
CA ASN A 510 19.72 16.21 32.25
C ASN A 510 20.60 15.74 33.43
N GLU A 511 21.18 14.55 33.41
CA GLU A 511 22.25 14.23 34.38
C GLU A 511 23.61 14.71 33.88
N PRO A 512 24.30 15.63 34.59
CA PRO A 512 25.65 16.00 34.24
C PRO A 512 26.55 14.76 34.33
N THR A 513 27.33 14.53 33.29
CA THR A 513 28.38 13.50 33.28
C THR A 513 29.32 13.79 34.44
N CYS A 514 29.19 13.03 35.55
CA CYS A 514 30.24 12.97 36.55
C CYS A 514 31.47 12.37 35.86
N ILE A 515 32.35 13.24 35.39
CA ILE A 515 33.73 12.89 35.07
C ILE A 515 34.34 12.44 36.39
N THR A 516 34.40 11.14 36.62
CA THR A 516 35.29 10.56 37.62
C THR A 516 36.72 10.93 37.21
N PRO A 517 37.50 11.62 38.06
CA PRO A 517 38.90 11.87 37.76
C PRO A 517 39.61 10.52 37.63
N GLU A 518 40.19 10.25 36.47
CA GLU A 518 41.09 9.11 36.29
C GLU A 518 42.21 9.20 37.33
N SER A 519 42.33 8.15 38.13
CA SER A 519 43.46 7.92 39.01
C SER A 519 44.75 7.97 38.18
N GLY A 520 45.64 8.88 38.57
CA GLY A 520 46.80 9.24 37.78
C GLY A 520 47.71 8.09 37.39
N LYS A 521 48.32 8.26 36.22
CA LYS A 521 49.73 7.98 35.94
C LYS A 521 50.13 8.75 34.68
N ASP A 522 51.39 9.14 34.67
CA ASP A 522 52.15 9.71 33.55
C ASP A 522 52.10 11.23 33.36
N MET A 523 52.71 11.95 34.31
CA MET A 523 53.39 13.21 34.01
C MET A 523 54.75 12.91 33.35
N PRO A 524 55.09 13.50 32.20
CA PRO A 524 56.45 13.47 31.68
C PRO A 524 57.36 14.47 32.41
N ASP A 525 58.54 13.98 32.80
CA ASP A 525 59.62 14.68 33.48
C ASP A 525 60.19 15.82 32.61
N ILE A 526 59.95 17.07 33.01
CA ILE A 526 60.54 18.27 32.39
C ILE A 526 61.76 18.66 33.22
N GLN A 527 62.95 18.27 32.75
CA GLN A 527 64.23 18.75 33.27
C GLN A 527 64.55 20.16 32.73
N PRO A 528 65.06 21.09 33.56
CA PRO A 528 65.25 22.49 33.21
C PRO A 528 66.60 22.74 32.53
N LYS A 529 66.63 23.52 31.43
CA LYS A 529 67.87 24.10 30.90
C LYS A 529 67.97 25.59 31.20
N VAL A 530 68.95 25.90 32.05
CA VAL A 530 69.53 27.22 32.31
C VAL A 530 70.31 27.69 31.07
N GLN A 531 70.24 28.99 30.78
CA GLN A 531 70.96 29.66 29.69
C GLN A 531 72.49 29.50 29.77
N LYS A 532 73.11 29.21 28.62
CA LYS A 532 74.21 29.98 28.02
C LYS A 532 74.37 29.63 26.54
#